data_AF-A0A838TQ79-F1
#
_entry.id   AF-A0A838TQ79-F1
#
_cell.length_a   1.000
_cell.length_b   1.000
_cell.length_c   1.000
_cell.angle_alpha   90.00
_cell.angle_beta   90.00
_cell.angle_gamma   90.00
#
_symmetry.space_group_name_H-M   'P 1'
#
loop_
_entity.id
_entity.type
_entity.pdbx_description
1 polymer ?
#
loop_
_entity_poly.entity_id
_entity_poly.type
_entity_poly.pdbx_seq_one_letter_code
_entity_poly.pdbx_strand_id
1 'polypeptide(L)'
;MKPILIIIFFFIGIINLAAQQLSGIVNAYAFFQTRFKGNIFVDDNGNQGPGSDTIRFIYLEQKSLVMPKINTVAYKGKLYSASLFEVPKREIKIGNRLINGKSVMLKATAGNRLWKIELSPPAEVQTCAKGYQNKILINGEKNGSPFIWTINYDTELRAEVTY
;
A
#
# COMPACT_ATOMS: atom_id res chain seq x y z
N MET A 1 17.15 -54.79 -35.44
CA MET A 1 16.79 -53.65 -36.32
C MET A 1 15.89 -52.70 -35.53
N LYS A 2 16.40 -51.48 -35.29
CA LYS A 2 15.74 -50.21 -34.89
C LYS A 2 14.45 -50.24 -34.04
N PRO A 3 14.49 -49.74 -32.79
CA PRO A 3 13.44 -48.89 -32.24
C PRO A 3 13.87 -47.42 -32.39
N ILE A 4 13.54 -46.81 -33.52
CA ILE A 4 13.53 -45.35 -33.68
C ILE A 4 12.10 -44.91 -33.36
N LEU A 5 11.77 -44.55 -32.10
CA LEU A 5 10.60 -43.68 -31.83
C LEU A 5 10.44 -43.17 -30.38
N ILE A 6 11.50 -42.92 -29.61
CA ILE A 6 11.34 -42.37 -28.24
C ILE A 6 12.36 -41.26 -27.97
N ILE A 7 12.42 -40.20 -28.80
CA ILE A 7 13.25 -39.01 -28.51
C ILE A 7 12.54 -37.68 -28.90
N ILE A 8 11.19 -37.63 -28.95
CA ILE A 8 10.47 -36.39 -29.31
C ILE A 8 9.54 -35.89 -28.18
N PHE A 9 9.40 -36.61 -27.07
CA PHE A 9 8.49 -36.22 -25.98
C PHE A 9 9.19 -35.65 -24.73
N PHE A 10 10.32 -34.95 -24.92
CA PHE A 10 11.07 -34.32 -23.81
C PHE A 10 11.44 -32.85 -24.07
N PHE A 11 10.67 -32.14 -24.91
CA PHE A 11 10.98 -30.76 -25.31
C PHE A 11 9.81 -29.75 -25.14
N ILE A 12 8.76 -30.08 -24.36
CA ILE A 12 7.60 -29.19 -24.12
C ILE A 12 7.49 -28.79 -22.63
N GLY A 13 8.58 -28.86 -21.87
CA GLY A 13 8.54 -28.74 -20.41
C GLY A 13 9.00 -27.41 -19.79
N ILE A 14 9.46 -26.40 -20.54
CA ILE A 14 10.24 -25.30 -19.93
C ILE A 14 9.92 -23.90 -20.51
N ILE A 15 8.66 -23.44 -20.49
CA ILE A 15 8.36 -22.03 -20.85
C ILE A 15 7.30 -21.32 -19.99
N ASN A 16 7.03 -21.76 -18.76
CA ASN A 16 6.12 -21.05 -17.84
C ASN A 16 6.83 -20.23 -16.73
N LEU A 17 8.10 -19.86 -16.94
CA LEU A 17 8.93 -19.15 -15.95
C LEU A 17 9.31 -17.73 -16.40
N ALA A 18 8.37 -16.87 -16.78
CA ALA A 18 8.69 -15.44 -16.93
C ALA A 18 7.43 -14.54 -16.99
N ALA A 19 6.87 -14.20 -15.84
CA ALA A 19 6.09 -12.95 -15.71
C ALA A 19 5.92 -12.45 -14.26
N GLN A 20 6.64 -13.02 -13.28
CA GLN A 20 6.74 -12.37 -11.97
C GLN A 20 7.70 -11.19 -12.11
N GLN A 21 7.19 -10.07 -12.65
CA GLN A 21 7.93 -8.83 -12.72
C GLN A 21 8.42 -8.48 -11.31
N LEU A 22 9.74 -8.39 -11.17
CA LEU A 22 10.40 -7.86 -10.00
C LEU A 22 10.02 -6.38 -9.89
N SER A 23 8.88 -6.11 -9.26
CA SER A 23 8.37 -4.75 -8.96
C SER A 23 9.43 -3.89 -8.26
N GLY A 24 10.46 -4.52 -7.68
CA GLY A 24 11.52 -3.88 -6.93
C GLY A 24 11.03 -3.35 -5.59
N ILE A 25 9.74 -3.45 -5.33
CA ILE A 25 9.10 -3.26 -4.05
C ILE A 25 9.45 -4.48 -3.20
N VAL A 26 10.01 -4.22 -2.01
CA VAL A 26 10.45 -5.26 -1.08
C VAL A 26 9.40 -5.47 -0.02
N ASN A 27 8.94 -4.37 0.57
CA ASN A 27 7.96 -4.37 1.64
C ASN A 27 6.99 -3.21 1.45
N ALA A 28 5.77 -3.38 1.94
CA ALA A 28 4.85 -2.27 2.13
C ALA A 28 4.06 -2.42 3.42
N TYR A 29 3.85 -1.30 4.11
CA TYR A 29 3.25 -1.23 5.44
C TYR A 29 2.14 -0.19 5.42
N ALA A 30 0.91 -0.60 5.70
CA ALA A 30 -0.23 0.31 5.77
C ALA A 30 -0.55 0.71 7.21
N PHE A 31 -0.90 1.97 7.39
CA PHE A 31 -1.25 2.54 8.68
C PHE A 31 -2.45 3.47 8.54
N PHE A 32 -3.16 3.65 9.65
CA PHE A 32 -4.18 4.68 9.75
C PHE A 32 -4.22 5.29 11.14
N GLN A 33 -4.74 6.52 11.20
CA GLN A 33 -4.97 7.27 12.43
C GLN A 33 -6.37 7.87 12.39
N THR A 34 -7.12 7.66 13.45
CA THR A 34 -8.42 8.31 13.66
C THR A 34 -8.16 9.66 14.35
N ARG A 35 -8.61 10.76 13.74
CA ARG A 35 -8.53 12.11 14.30
C ARG A 35 -9.93 12.60 14.65
N PHE A 36 -10.11 13.06 15.88
CA PHE A 36 -11.35 13.73 16.27
C PHE A 36 -11.30 15.19 15.81
N LYS A 37 -12.37 15.65 15.16
CA LYS A 37 -12.54 17.08 14.88
C LYS A 37 -12.96 17.73 16.20
N GLY A 38 -12.13 18.64 16.72
CA GLY A 38 -12.37 19.27 18.03
C GLY A 38 -13.77 19.87 18.17
N ASN A 39 -14.25 20.53 17.11
CA ASN A 39 -15.64 20.94 16.99
C ASN A 39 -16.38 19.99 16.05
N ILE A 40 -17.36 19.26 16.59
CA ILE A 40 -18.29 18.46 15.80
C ILE A 40 -19.33 19.43 15.23
N PHE A 41 -19.42 19.52 13.90
CA PHE A 41 -20.44 20.33 13.26
C PHE A 41 -21.82 19.75 13.57
N VAL A 42 -22.77 20.60 13.96
CA VAL A 42 -24.15 20.21 14.24
C VAL A 42 -25.00 20.76 13.10
N ASP A 43 -25.89 19.95 12.54
CA ASP A 43 -26.85 20.43 11.54
C ASP A 43 -27.95 21.31 12.16
N ASP A 44 -28.78 21.92 11.32
CA ASP A 44 -29.87 22.80 11.75
C ASP A 44 -30.94 22.09 12.61
N ASN A 45 -30.93 20.75 12.67
CA ASN A 45 -31.82 19.92 13.48
C ASN A 45 -31.17 19.44 14.79
N GLY A 46 -29.94 19.87 15.09
CA GLY A 46 -29.22 19.43 16.28
C GLY A 46 -28.48 18.09 16.13
N ASN A 47 -28.44 17.50 14.92
CA ASN A 47 -27.72 16.26 14.69
C ASN A 47 -26.22 16.52 14.51
N GLN A 48 -25.41 15.75 15.22
CA GLN A 48 -23.97 15.77 15.09
C GLN A 48 -23.53 15.15 13.76
N GLY A 49 -22.73 15.88 12.98
CA GLY A 49 -22.00 15.32 11.85
C GLY A 49 -20.96 14.28 12.30
N PRO A 50 -20.37 13.49 11.36
CA PRO A 50 -19.37 12.50 11.72
C PRO A 50 -18.17 13.17 12.42
N GLY A 51 -18.00 12.87 13.71
CA GLY A 51 -17.03 13.55 14.60
C GLY A 51 -15.58 13.10 14.44
N SER A 52 -15.30 12.12 13.58
CA SER A 52 -13.95 11.57 13.38
C SER A 52 -13.59 11.49 11.90
N ASP A 53 -12.35 11.84 11.58
CA ASP A 53 -11.71 11.64 10.28
C ASP A 53 -10.68 10.50 10.37
N THR A 54 -10.44 9.79 9.27
CA THR A 54 -9.43 8.71 9.20
C THR A 54 -8.39 9.05 8.18
N ILE A 55 -7.16 9.31 8.64
CA ILE A 55 -6.01 9.50 7.77
C ILE A 55 -5.37 8.15 7.52
N ARG A 56 -5.12 7.83 6.25
CA ARG A 56 -4.50 6.58 5.81
C ARG A 56 -3.21 6.89 5.07
N PHE A 57 -2.18 6.10 5.35
CA PHE A 57 -0.91 6.21 4.67
C PHE A 57 -0.20 4.87 4.60
N ILE A 58 0.67 4.73 3.62
CA ILE A 58 1.42 3.51 3.35
C ILE A 58 2.90 3.87 3.29
N TYR A 59 3.77 3.04 3.85
CA TYR A 59 5.20 3.10 3.59
C TYR A 59 5.58 1.97 2.63
N LEU A 60 6.35 2.31 1.61
CA LEU A 60 6.79 1.39 0.57
C LEU A 60 8.31 1.36 0.54
N GLU A 61 8.91 0.18 0.68
CA GLU A 61 10.34 -0.04 0.58
C GLU A 61 10.70 -0.55 -0.82
N GLN A 62 11.70 0.07 -1.46
CA GLN A 62 12.10 -0.24 -2.83
C GLN A 62 13.62 -0.38 -2.99
N LYS A 63 14.07 -1.38 -3.77
CA LYS A 63 15.50 -1.63 -4.12
C LYS A 63 16.09 -0.67 -5.17
N SER A 64 15.56 0.53 -5.32
CA SER A 64 15.97 1.45 -6.39
C SER A 64 15.79 2.89 -5.96
N LEU A 65 16.67 3.75 -6.50
CA LEU A 65 16.68 5.19 -6.26
C LEU A 65 15.61 5.95 -7.04
N VAL A 66 14.99 5.32 -8.04
CA VAL A 66 13.97 5.98 -8.86
C VAL A 66 12.63 5.95 -8.13
N MET A 67 12.01 7.12 -8.00
CA MET A 67 10.67 7.24 -7.42
C MET A 67 9.65 6.40 -8.22
N PRO A 68 8.91 5.48 -7.57
CA PRO A 68 7.84 4.77 -8.25
C PRO A 68 6.70 5.74 -8.58
N LYS A 69 5.98 5.49 -9.67
CA LYS A 69 4.74 6.18 -9.97
C LYS A 69 3.59 5.37 -9.40
N ILE A 70 2.77 5.98 -8.55
CA ILE A 70 1.55 5.34 -8.02
C ILE A 70 0.38 5.79 -8.87
N ASN A 71 -0.25 4.84 -9.57
CA ASN A 71 -1.38 5.11 -10.45
C ASN A 71 -2.70 5.09 -9.66
N THR A 72 -2.93 4.01 -8.90
CA THR A 72 -4.15 3.85 -8.09
C THR A 72 -3.86 3.10 -6.80
N VAL A 73 -4.59 3.45 -5.74
CA VAL A 73 -4.65 2.67 -4.51
C VAL A 73 -6.10 2.29 -4.24
N ALA A 74 -6.40 0.99 -4.15
CA ALA A 74 -7.73 0.48 -3.89
C ALA A 74 -7.83 -0.10 -2.48
N TYR A 75 -8.85 0.27 -1.71
CA TYR A 75 -9.11 -0.29 -0.40
C TYR A 75 -10.60 -0.27 -0.07
N LYS A 76 -11.14 -1.39 0.44
CA LYS A 76 -12.58 -1.54 0.76
C LYS A 76 -13.50 -1.16 -0.41
N GLY A 77 -13.07 -1.51 -1.63
CA GLY A 77 -13.80 -1.21 -2.86
C GLY A 77 -13.78 0.26 -3.28
N LYS A 78 -13.01 1.13 -2.63
CA LYS A 78 -12.85 2.55 -3.00
C LYS A 78 -11.47 2.82 -3.58
N LEU A 79 -11.39 3.69 -4.58
CA LEU A 79 -10.13 4.20 -5.12
C LEU A 79 -9.69 5.47 -4.39
N TYR A 80 -8.45 5.49 -3.92
CA TYR A 80 -7.83 6.62 -3.24
C TYR A 80 -6.84 7.28 -4.18
N SER A 81 -6.81 8.62 -4.15
CA SER A 81 -5.69 9.37 -4.72
C SER A 81 -4.48 9.23 -3.81
N ALA A 82 -3.29 9.14 -4.41
CA ALA A 82 -2.05 8.87 -3.71
C ALA A 82 -1.06 10.01 -3.94
N SER A 83 -0.54 10.60 -2.85
CA SER A 83 0.60 11.51 -2.89
C SER A 83 1.84 10.77 -2.38
N LEU A 84 2.95 10.81 -3.12
CA LEU A 84 4.14 10.05 -2.81
C LEU A 84 5.29 10.98 -2.40
N PHE A 85 5.96 10.65 -1.29
CA PHE A 85 7.07 11.41 -0.74
C PHE A 85 8.24 10.49 -0.40
N GLU A 86 9.48 10.94 -0.65
CA GLU A 86 10.66 10.21 -0.18
C GLU A 86 10.81 10.37 1.33
N VAL A 87 11.14 9.28 2.02
CA VAL A 87 11.54 9.32 3.43
C VAL A 87 13.05 9.47 3.48
N PRO A 88 13.60 10.61 3.93
CA PRO A 88 15.04 10.87 3.85
C PRO A 88 15.86 9.98 4.78
N LYS A 89 15.25 9.49 5.87
CA LYS A 89 15.90 8.63 6.84
C LYS A 89 15.62 7.15 6.52
N ARG A 90 16.66 6.32 6.61
CA ARG A 90 16.50 4.86 6.50
C ARG A 90 15.66 4.25 7.62
N GLU A 91 15.68 4.89 8.79
CA GLU A 91 14.92 4.45 9.96
C GLU A 91 14.07 5.62 10.48
N ILE A 92 12.78 5.36 10.70
CA ILE A 92 11.81 6.34 11.18
C ILE A 92 10.86 5.73 12.20
N LYS A 93 10.49 6.54 13.20
CA LYS A 93 9.37 6.25 14.09
C LYS A 93 8.08 6.70 13.41
N ILE A 94 7.13 5.78 13.27
CA ILE A 94 5.83 6.06 12.63
C ILE A 94 4.80 6.53 13.64
N GLY A 95 4.92 6.07 14.88
CA GLY A 95 3.99 6.34 15.97
C GLY A 95 3.94 5.17 16.94
N ASN A 96 2.89 5.11 17.74
CA ASN A 96 2.63 4.02 18.68
C ASN A 96 1.37 3.28 18.25
N ARG A 97 1.35 1.94 18.32
CA ARG A 97 0.14 1.16 18.04
C ARG A 97 -0.96 1.53 19.03
N LEU A 98 -2.20 1.66 18.54
CA LEU A 98 -3.33 1.96 19.43
C LEU A 98 -3.54 0.85 20.46
N ILE A 99 -3.51 -0.41 20.01
CA ILE A 99 -3.86 -1.59 20.82
C ILE A 99 -2.98 -1.82 22.05
N ASN A 100 -1.67 -1.52 21.98
CA ASN A 100 -0.72 -1.85 23.04
C ASN A 100 0.31 -0.77 23.34
N GLY A 101 0.21 0.40 22.70
CA GLY A 101 1.13 1.52 22.90
C GLY A 101 2.57 1.28 22.44
N LYS A 102 2.90 0.12 21.85
CA LYS A 102 4.27 -0.17 21.40
C LYS A 102 4.65 0.75 20.23
N SER A 103 5.85 1.30 20.30
CA SER A 103 6.43 2.11 19.22
C SER A 103 6.57 1.29 17.94
N VAL A 104 6.14 1.87 16.82
CA VAL A 104 6.31 1.31 15.48
C VAL A 104 7.48 2.03 14.83
N MET A 105 8.56 1.28 14.60
CA MET A 105 9.73 1.73 13.85
C MET A 105 9.74 1.03 12.49
N LEU A 106 10.02 1.78 11.43
CA LEU A 106 10.33 1.22 10.13
C LEU A 106 11.81 1.45 9.84
N LYS A 107 12.46 0.41 9.33
CA LYS A 107 13.86 0.44 8.94
C LYS A 107 14.00 -0.20 7.57
N ALA A 108 14.38 0.60 6.57
CA ALA A 108 14.73 0.11 5.26
C ALA A 108 15.99 -0.75 5.32
N THR A 109 16.02 -1.80 4.50
CA THR A 109 17.22 -2.57 4.21
C THR A 109 18.31 -1.65 3.64
N ALA A 110 19.57 -1.95 3.93
CA ALA A 110 20.68 -1.17 3.38
C ALA A 110 20.62 -1.13 1.84
N GLY A 111 20.75 0.07 1.26
CA GLY A 111 20.63 0.31 -0.19
C GLY A 111 19.20 0.54 -0.70
N ASN A 112 18.16 0.27 0.11
CA ASN A 112 16.78 0.52 -0.26
C ASN A 112 16.33 1.94 0.12
N ARG A 113 15.29 2.42 -0.55
CA ARG A 113 14.58 3.66 -0.23
C ARG A 113 13.23 3.37 0.38
N LEU A 114 12.82 4.24 1.31
CA LEU A 114 11.48 4.26 1.87
C LEU A 114 10.71 5.42 1.24
N TRP A 115 9.48 5.14 0.83
CA TRP A 115 8.56 6.12 0.29
C TRP A 115 7.29 6.13 1.14
N LYS A 116 6.76 7.31 1.44
CA LYS A 116 5.47 7.48 2.10
C LYS A 116 4.42 7.80 1.04
N ILE A 117 3.35 7.03 1.03
CA ILE A 117 2.14 7.27 0.24
C ILE A 117 1.08 7.80 1.19
N GLU A 118 0.65 9.04 1.00
CA GLU A 118 -0.51 9.59 1.70
C GLU A 118 -1.76 9.40 0.84
N LEU A 119 -2.82 8.88 1.45
CA LEU A 119 -4.07 8.60 0.76
C LEU A 119 -5.07 9.71 1.03
N SER A 120 -5.49 10.38 -0.04
CA SER A 120 -6.61 11.32 0.04
C SER A 120 -7.93 10.55 -0.07
N PRO A 121 -8.97 10.97 0.65
CA PRO A 121 -10.29 10.38 0.51
C PRO A 121 -10.75 10.37 -0.95
N PRO A 122 -11.48 9.33 -1.39
CA PRO A 122 -12.09 9.31 -2.71
C PRO A 122 -13.00 10.53 -2.88
N ALA A 123 -12.84 11.26 -3.98
CA ALA A 123 -13.72 12.38 -4.33
C ALA A 123 -15.18 11.91 -4.56
N GLU A 124 -15.36 10.71 -5.13
CA GLU A 124 -16.67 10.10 -5.41
C GLU A 124 -16.59 8.56 -5.35
N VAL A 125 -17.74 7.88 -5.41
CA VAL A 125 -17.95 6.42 -5.29
C VAL A 125 -17.37 5.68 -6.51
N GLN A 126 -16.06 5.80 -6.75
CA GLN A 126 -15.36 4.94 -7.70
C GLN A 126 -15.20 3.57 -7.07
N THR A 127 -16.15 2.68 -7.37
CA THR A 127 -16.15 1.32 -6.87
C THR A 127 -15.21 0.45 -7.69
N CYS A 128 -14.28 -0.22 -7.01
CA CYS A 128 -13.45 -1.26 -7.60
C CYS A 128 -14.29 -2.55 -7.75
N ALA A 129 -13.93 -3.42 -8.70
CA ALA A 129 -14.56 -4.74 -8.86
C ALA A 129 -14.58 -5.53 -7.52
N LYS A 130 -15.68 -6.25 -7.28
CA LYS A 130 -15.91 -7.02 -6.04
C LYS A 130 -14.85 -8.14 -5.91
N GLY A 131 -13.82 -7.90 -5.10
CA GLY A 131 -12.77 -8.89 -4.82
C GLY A 131 -11.73 -8.47 -3.76
N TYR A 132 -11.72 -7.20 -3.36
CA TYR A 132 -10.65 -6.60 -2.53
C TYR A 132 -11.15 -5.94 -1.25
N GLN A 133 -12.19 -6.51 -0.63
CA GLN A 133 -12.85 -5.85 0.50
C GLN A 133 -11.94 -5.71 1.75
N ASN A 134 -10.94 -6.58 1.92
CA ASN A 134 -10.05 -6.58 3.08
C ASN A 134 -8.56 -6.41 2.73
N LYS A 135 -8.25 -5.99 1.50
CA LYS A 135 -6.88 -5.81 1.03
C LYS A 135 -6.69 -4.41 0.49
N ILE A 136 -5.48 -3.90 0.63
CA ILE A 136 -5.06 -2.67 -0.05
C ILE A 136 -4.29 -3.09 -1.29
N LEU A 137 -4.74 -2.67 -2.46
CA LEU A 137 -3.99 -2.83 -3.71
C LEU A 137 -3.32 -1.53 -4.07
N ILE A 138 -2.07 -1.62 -4.52
CA ILE A 138 -1.31 -0.51 -5.08
C ILE A 138 -0.97 -0.90 -6.51
N ASN A 139 -1.51 -0.16 -7.47
CA ASN A 139 -1.10 -0.27 -8.86
C ASN A 139 -0.18 0.91 -9.18
N GLY A 140 0.94 0.63 -9.82
CA GLY A 140 1.90 1.65 -10.16
C GLY A 140 2.82 1.22 -11.28
N GLU A 141 3.82 2.05 -11.54
CA GLU A 141 4.87 1.84 -12.52
C GLU A 141 6.22 2.13 -11.88
N LYS A 142 7.22 1.32 -12.22
CA LYS A 142 8.62 1.57 -11.88
C LYS A 142 9.43 1.49 -13.16
N ASN A 143 10.12 2.58 -13.53
CA ASN A 143 10.89 2.66 -14.78
C ASN A 143 10.06 2.22 -16.00
N GLY A 144 8.78 2.62 -16.06
CA GLY A 144 7.84 2.23 -17.11
C GLY A 144 7.29 0.80 -17.02
N SER A 145 7.77 -0.05 -16.10
CA SER A 145 7.23 -1.38 -15.88
C SER A 145 6.09 -1.35 -14.87
N PRO A 146 4.89 -1.87 -15.20
CA PRO A 146 3.77 -1.90 -14.26
C PRO A 146 4.05 -2.84 -13.09
N PHE A 147 3.44 -2.56 -11.94
CA PHE A 147 3.39 -3.47 -10.81
C PHE A 147 2.06 -3.40 -10.08
N ILE A 148 1.72 -4.52 -9.42
CA ILE A 148 0.61 -4.62 -8.48
C ILE A 148 1.17 -5.13 -7.15
N TRP A 149 0.92 -4.39 -6.08
CA TRP A 149 1.29 -4.80 -4.73
C TRP A 149 0.05 -4.93 -3.85
N THR A 150 0.02 -5.99 -3.03
CA THR A 150 -1.11 -6.27 -2.13
C THR A 150 -0.66 -6.20 -0.69
N ILE A 151 -1.35 -5.41 0.13
CA ILE A 151 -1.17 -5.36 1.58
C ILE A 151 -2.41 -5.98 2.23
N ASN A 152 -2.19 -6.95 3.11
CA ASN A 152 -3.27 -7.75 3.71
C ASN A 152 -3.85 -7.16 4.99
N TYR A 153 -3.15 -6.22 5.64
CA TYR A 153 -3.57 -5.60 6.89
C TYR A 153 -3.03 -4.18 7.01
N ASP A 154 -3.78 -3.33 7.72
CA ASP A 154 -3.34 -2.02 8.16
C ASP A 154 -3.23 -1.98 9.69
N THR A 155 -2.33 -1.14 10.20
CA THR A 155 -2.11 -0.98 11.64
C THR A 155 -2.67 0.37 12.10
N GLU A 156 -3.55 0.34 13.09
CA GLU A 156 -4.01 1.56 13.74
C GLU A 156 -2.95 2.13 14.68
N LEU A 157 -2.67 3.42 14.50
CA LEU A 157 -1.77 4.17 15.34
C LEU A 157 -2.55 5.12 16.25
N ARG A 158 -2.02 5.35 17.44
CA ARG A 158 -2.52 6.38 18.34
C ARG A 158 -2.38 7.74 17.67
N ALA A 159 -3.43 8.57 17.74
CA ALA A 159 -3.38 9.94 17.26
C ALA A 159 -2.30 10.72 18.01
N GLU A 160 -1.47 11.46 17.27
CA GLU A 160 -0.57 12.44 17.88
C GLU A 160 -1.40 13.67 18.26
N VAL A 161 -1.40 14.01 19.54
CA VAL A 161 -2.01 15.25 20.04
C VAL A 161 -0.98 16.34 19.79
N THR A 162 -1.16 17.08 18.69
CA THR A 162 -0.38 18.30 18.45
C THR A 162 -1.02 19.42 19.25
N TYR A 163 -0.32 19.93 20.27
CA TYR A 163 -0.70 21.11 21.05
C TYR A 163 -0.29 22.39 20.33
#